data_AF-A0A2D4IV81-F1
#
_entry.id   AF-A0A2D4IV81-F1
#
_cell.length_a   1.000
_cell.length_b   1.000
_cell.length_c   1.000
_cell.angle_alpha   90.00
_cell.angle_beta   90.00
_cell.angle_gamma   90.00
#
_symmetry.space_group_name_H-M   'P 1'
#
loop_
_entity.id
_entity.type
_entity.pdbx_description
1 polymer ?
#
loop_
_entity_poly.entity_id
_entity_poly.type
_entity_poly.pdbx_seq_one_letter_code
_entity_poly.pdbx_strand_id
1 'polypeptide(L)'
;IYSSPIDIWAVGSIMAELYTLRPLFPGTSEVDEIFKICQVLGTPKKGDWPEGYQLAAAMNFRFPQCVSINLKTLIPNASSEALFLMNEMLNWDPKKRPTASQALKFPYFQVGQILGPPLQCMNQKQPYSKLIERKPSLPKLEHIS
;
A
#
# COMPACT_ATOMS: atom_id res chain seq x y z
N ILE A 1 -10.34 12.83 7.63
CA ILE A 1 -8.87 12.80 7.82
C ILE A 1 -8.36 11.56 7.12
N TYR A 2 -7.70 11.72 5.97
CA TYR A 2 -6.96 10.64 5.31
C TYR A 2 -5.73 10.33 6.16
N SER A 3 -5.44 9.06 6.42
CA SER A 3 -4.40 8.64 7.36
C SER A 3 -3.49 7.57 6.76
N SER A 4 -2.25 7.49 7.27
CA SER A 4 -1.20 6.55 6.86
C SER A 4 -1.64 5.07 6.70
N PRO A 5 -2.58 4.52 7.48
CA PRO A 5 -3.09 3.16 7.26
C PRO A 5 -3.78 2.90 5.91
N ILE A 6 -4.24 3.95 5.21
CA ILE A 6 -4.82 3.83 3.86
C ILE A 6 -3.72 3.49 2.86
N ASP A 7 -2.55 4.14 2.97
CA ASP A 7 -1.40 3.87 2.09
C ASP A 7 -0.89 2.44 2.29
N ILE A 8 -0.90 1.94 3.52
CA ILE A 8 -0.50 0.56 3.85
C ILE A 8 -1.42 -0.46 3.17
N TRP A 9 -2.73 -0.19 3.12
CA TRP A 9 -3.67 -1.03 2.39
C TRP A 9 -3.40 -1.04 0.89
N ALA A 10 -3.13 0.14 0.31
CA ALA A 10 -2.77 0.26 -1.09
C ALA A 10 -1.48 -0.53 -1.40
N VAL A 11 -0.46 -0.43 -0.55
CA VAL A 11 0.78 -1.21 -0.69
C VAL A 11 0.52 -2.72 -0.60
N GLY A 12 -0.32 -3.17 0.35
CA GLY A 12 -0.70 -4.59 0.45
C GLY A 12 -1.42 -5.10 -0.81
N SER A 13 -2.29 -4.26 -1.39
CA SER A 13 -3.00 -4.58 -2.63
C SER A 13 -2.03 -4.67 -3.81
N ILE A 14 -1.16 -3.66 -3.98
CA ILE A 14 -0.13 -3.65 -5.03
C ILE A 14 0.82 -4.83 -4.89
N MET A 15 1.25 -5.16 -3.66
CA MET A 15 2.13 -6.29 -3.41
C MET A 15 1.50 -7.61 -3.90
N ALA A 16 0.21 -7.83 -3.66
CA ALA A 16 -0.51 -8.99 -4.18
C ALA A 16 -0.58 -8.99 -5.72
N GLU A 17 -0.86 -7.84 -6.31
CA GLU A 17 -0.96 -7.67 -7.77
C GLU A 17 0.38 -7.93 -8.48
N LEU A 18 1.52 -7.60 -7.84
CA LEU A 18 2.84 -7.90 -8.38
C LEU A 18 3.08 -9.40 -8.56
N TYR A 19 2.48 -10.25 -7.72
CA TYR A 19 2.61 -11.71 -7.87
C TYR A 19 1.70 -12.30 -8.95
N THR A 20 0.53 -11.72 -9.17
CA THR A 20 -0.51 -12.27 -10.07
C THR A 20 -0.54 -11.57 -11.43
N LEU A 21 0.06 -10.38 -11.53
CA LEU A 21 -0.03 -9.42 -12.62
C LEU A 21 -1.49 -9.08 -13.01
N ARG A 22 -2.39 -9.18 -12.03
CA ARG A 22 -3.82 -8.91 -12.18
C ARG A 22 -4.31 -8.19 -10.93
N PRO A 23 -5.29 -7.28 -11.06
CA PRO A 23 -5.86 -6.57 -9.92
C PRO A 23 -6.37 -7.54 -8.86
N LEU A 24 -6.04 -7.29 -7.59
CA LEU A 24 -6.51 -8.12 -6.48
C LEU A 24 -8.01 -7.93 -6.25
N PHE A 25 -8.48 -6.68 -6.39
CA PHE A 25 -9.87 -6.28 -6.26
C PHE A 25 -10.31 -5.58 -7.56
N PRO A 26 -10.87 -6.31 -8.54
CA PRO A 26 -11.28 -5.72 -9.81
C PRO A 26 -12.72 -5.18 -9.73
N GLY A 27 -12.94 -4.11 -8.97
CA GLY A 27 -14.25 -3.45 -8.89
C GLY A 27 -14.48 -2.43 -10.02
N THR A 28 -15.74 -2.31 -10.41
CA THR A 28 -16.20 -1.40 -11.48
C THR A 28 -17.00 -0.20 -10.97
N SER A 29 -17.36 -0.21 -9.68
CA SER A 29 -18.02 0.87 -8.95
C SER A 29 -17.62 0.78 -7.47
N GLU A 30 -17.89 1.81 -6.66
CA GLU A 30 -17.56 1.79 -5.22
C GLU A 30 -18.21 0.61 -4.48
N VAL A 31 -19.46 0.30 -4.82
CA VAL A 31 -20.20 -0.83 -4.23
C VAL A 31 -19.62 -2.18 -4.68
N ASP A 32 -19.30 -2.30 -5.97
CA ASP A 32 -18.68 -3.51 -6.52
C ASP A 32 -17.27 -3.72 -5.95
N GLU A 33 -16.50 -2.65 -5.75
CA GLU A 33 -15.17 -2.69 -5.13
C GLU A 33 -15.24 -3.26 -3.70
N ILE A 34 -16.15 -2.76 -2.86
CA ILE A 34 -16.37 -3.31 -1.51
C ILE A 34 -16.77 -4.78 -1.59
N PHE A 35 -17.59 -5.15 -2.57
CA PHE A 35 -17.98 -6.53 -2.79
C PHE A 35 -16.78 -7.42 -3.16
N LYS A 36 -15.90 -6.99 -4.09
CA LYS A 36 -14.66 -7.71 -4.43
C LYS A 36 -13.73 -7.87 -3.23
N ILE A 37 -13.58 -6.83 -2.42
CA ILE A 37 -12.78 -6.89 -1.20
C ILE A 37 -13.36 -7.95 -0.25
N CYS A 38 -14.67 -7.94 0.01
CA CYS A 38 -15.31 -8.95 0.84
C CYS A 38 -15.21 -10.37 0.26
N GLN A 39 -15.23 -10.55 -1.06
CA GLN A 39 -15.04 -11.88 -1.66
C GLN A 39 -13.67 -12.49 -1.34
N VAL A 40 -12.62 -11.66 -1.28
CA VAL A 40 -11.26 -12.11 -1.02
C VAL A 40 -11.00 -12.20 0.48
N LEU A 41 -11.28 -11.14 1.24
CA LEU A 41 -10.94 -11.03 2.66
C LEU A 41 -12.03 -11.56 3.60
N GLY A 42 -13.20 -11.90 3.07
CA GLY A 42 -14.39 -12.20 3.85
C GLY A 42 -15.07 -10.93 4.37
N THR A 43 -16.29 -11.09 4.88
CA THR A 43 -17.02 -10.02 5.55
C THR A 43 -16.30 -9.62 6.84
N PRO A 44 -16.07 -8.32 7.10
CA PRO A 44 -15.53 -7.90 8.39
C PRO A 44 -16.48 -8.36 9.49
N LYS A 45 -15.97 -8.92 10.59
CA LYS A 45 -16.84 -9.22 11.73
C LYS A 45 -17.08 -7.95 12.53
N LYS A 46 -18.29 -7.78 13.06
CA LYS A 46 -18.64 -6.61 13.89
C LYS A 46 -17.73 -6.42 15.10
N GLY A 47 -17.23 -7.50 15.69
CA GLY A 47 -16.25 -7.45 16.79
C GLY A 47 -14.84 -7.05 16.36
N ASP A 48 -14.47 -7.31 15.11
CA ASP A 48 -13.12 -7.03 14.60
C ASP A 48 -12.94 -5.59 14.15
N TRP A 49 -14.02 -4.96 13.64
CA TRP A 49 -14.04 -3.56 13.21
C TRP A 49 -15.41 -2.87 13.49
N PRO A 50 -15.70 -2.53 14.76
CA PRO A 50 -16.99 -1.92 15.15
C PRO A 50 -17.27 -0.58 14.47
N GLU A 51 -16.26 0.27 14.30
CA GLU A 51 -16.38 1.59 13.70
C GLU A 51 -16.74 1.51 12.21
N GLY A 52 -16.24 0.49 11.50
CA GLY A 52 -16.62 0.25 10.10
C GLY A 52 -18.10 -0.07 9.95
N TYR A 53 -18.68 -0.83 10.89
CA TYR A 53 -20.12 -1.11 10.92
C TYR A 53 -20.96 0.13 11.24
N GLN A 54 -20.46 1.02 12.11
CA GLN A 54 -21.14 2.29 12.40
C GLN A 54 -21.17 3.18 11.15
N LEU A 55 -20.05 3.28 10.42
CA LEU A 55 -19.96 4.05 9.18
C LEU A 55 -20.87 3.48 8.09
N ALA A 56 -20.85 2.15 7.90
CA ALA A 56 -21.73 1.47 6.95
C ALA A 56 -23.21 1.74 7.26
N ALA A 57 -23.61 1.66 8.54
CA ALA A 57 -24.98 1.96 8.95
C ALA A 57 -25.38 3.43 8.68
N ALA A 58 -24.48 4.38 8.94
CA ALA A 58 -24.72 5.80 8.64
C ALA A 58 -24.91 6.08 7.14
N MET A 59 -24.30 5.26 6.28
CA MET A 59 -24.45 5.30 4.82
C MET A 59 -25.56 4.37 4.31
N ASN A 60 -26.36 3.77 5.21
CA ASN A 60 -27.40 2.81 4.88
C ASN A 60 -26.90 1.59 4.07
N PHE A 61 -25.61 1.26 4.22
CA PHE A 61 -24.90 0.17 3.55
C PHE A 61 -24.83 -1.07 4.44
N ARG A 62 -24.89 -2.25 3.82
CA ARG A 62 -24.70 -3.54 4.49
C ARG A 62 -23.61 -4.31 3.78
N PHE A 63 -22.63 -4.79 4.54
CA PHE A 63 -21.60 -5.64 3.98
C PHE A 63 -22.21 -6.93 3.41
N PRO A 64 -21.76 -7.36 2.22
CA PRO A 64 -22.13 -8.67 1.68
C PRO A 64 -21.61 -9.78 2.61
N GLN A 65 -22.30 -10.93 2.61
CA GLN A 65 -21.87 -12.10 3.37
C GLN A 65 -20.94 -12.95 2.50
N CYS A 66 -19.67 -12.98 2.86
CA CYS A 66 -18.60 -13.64 2.13
C CYS A 66 -17.68 -14.35 3.11
N VAL A 67 -17.23 -15.55 2.74
CA VAL A 67 -16.20 -16.29 3.48
C VAL A 67 -14.85 -15.87 2.92
N SER A 68 -13.87 -15.67 3.80
CA SER A 68 -12.53 -15.30 3.37
C SER A 68 -11.87 -16.42 2.55
N ILE A 69 -11.16 -16.01 1.51
CA ILE A 69 -10.32 -16.90 0.71
C ILE A 69 -8.92 -16.86 1.31
N ASN A 70 -8.28 -18.03 1.43
CA ASN A 70 -6.89 -18.06 1.84
C ASN A 70 -6.01 -17.44 0.74
N LEU A 71 -5.28 -16.36 1.06
CA LEU A 71 -4.48 -15.64 0.08
C LEU A 71 -3.45 -16.53 -0.65
N LYS A 72 -3.01 -17.65 -0.05
CA LYS A 72 -2.15 -18.65 -0.69
C LYS A 72 -2.78 -19.27 -1.94
N THR A 73 -4.10 -19.42 -1.99
CA THR A 73 -4.79 -20.01 -3.15
C THR A 73 -4.84 -19.03 -4.32
N LEU A 74 -4.95 -17.72 -4.03
CA LEU A 74 -4.90 -16.66 -5.03
C LEU A 74 -3.47 -16.39 -5.51
N ILE A 75 -2.49 -16.54 -4.61
CA ILE A 75 -1.09 -16.20 -4.84
C ILE A 75 -0.19 -17.40 -4.50
N PRO A 76 -0.25 -18.49 -5.28
CA PRO A 76 0.47 -19.73 -4.95
C PRO A 76 1.99 -19.55 -4.93
N ASN A 77 2.51 -18.60 -5.70
CA ASN A 77 3.95 -18.33 -5.84
C ASN A 77 4.52 -17.46 -4.70
N ALA A 78 3.68 -16.87 -3.84
CA ALA A 78 4.14 -16.08 -2.72
C ALA A 78 4.69 -16.96 -1.58
N SER A 79 5.75 -16.49 -0.93
CA SER A 79 6.30 -17.12 0.27
C SER A 79 5.36 -16.95 1.47
N SER A 80 5.56 -17.75 2.52
CA SER A 80 4.80 -17.63 3.77
C SER A 80 4.93 -16.24 4.39
N GLU A 81 6.12 -15.66 4.33
CA GLU A 81 6.45 -14.34 4.91
C GLU A 81 5.75 -13.23 4.13
N ALA A 82 5.68 -13.36 2.80
CA ALA A 82 4.97 -12.44 1.93
C ALA A 82 3.47 -12.43 2.23
N LEU A 83 2.89 -13.63 2.34
CA LEU A 83 1.46 -13.81 2.65
C LEU A 83 1.12 -13.29 4.04
N PHE A 84 1.99 -13.53 5.02
CA PHE A 84 1.83 -12.99 6.36
C PHE A 84 1.82 -11.46 6.34
N LEU A 85 2.81 -10.83 5.68
CA LEU A 85 2.86 -9.38 5.54
C LEU A 85 1.61 -8.80 4.85
N MET A 86 1.17 -9.40 3.73
CA MET A 86 -0.02 -8.94 3.01
C MET A 86 -1.29 -9.03 3.85
N ASN A 87 -1.46 -10.11 4.63
CA ASN A 87 -2.62 -10.23 5.54
C ASN A 87 -2.64 -9.14 6.62
N GLU A 88 -1.47 -8.77 7.16
CA GLU A 88 -1.38 -7.69 8.16
C GLU A 88 -1.67 -6.31 7.54
N MET A 89 -1.19 -6.06 6.31
CA MET A 89 -1.46 -4.82 5.58
C MET A 89 -2.94 -4.68 5.16
N LEU A 90 -3.57 -5.80 4.79
CA LEU A 90 -4.97 -5.87 4.33
C LEU A 90 -5.96 -6.12 5.48
N ASN A 91 -5.61 -5.74 6.71
CA ASN A 91 -6.53 -5.86 7.84
C ASN A 91 -7.72 -4.88 7.69
N TRP A 92 -8.93 -5.33 8.01
CA TRP A 92 -10.13 -4.50 7.96
C TRP A 92 -10.05 -3.28 8.88
N ASP A 93 -9.57 -3.47 10.11
CA ASP A 93 -9.40 -2.38 11.06
C ASP A 93 -8.11 -1.60 10.73
N PRO A 94 -8.20 -0.31 10.34
CA PRO A 94 -7.01 0.49 10.04
C PRO A 94 -6.04 0.60 11.22
N LYS A 95 -6.52 0.45 12.46
CA LYS A 95 -5.69 0.52 13.67
C LYS A 95 -4.83 -0.74 13.86
N LYS A 96 -5.22 -1.87 13.25
CA LYS A 96 -4.48 -3.13 13.32
C LYS A 96 -3.43 -3.27 12.22
N ARG A 97 -3.43 -2.37 11.23
CA ARG A 97 -2.42 -2.38 10.16
C ARG A 97 -1.08 -1.88 10.70
N PRO A 98 0.05 -2.49 10.29
CA PRO A 98 1.37 -1.98 10.65
C PRO A 98 1.62 -0.63 9.98
N THR A 99 2.40 0.24 10.63
CA THR A 99 3.00 1.40 9.96
C THR A 99 4.05 0.94 8.94
N ALA A 100 4.44 1.82 8.00
CA ALA A 100 5.49 1.50 7.03
C ALA A 100 6.81 1.08 7.72
N SER A 101 7.19 1.75 8.82
CA SER A 101 8.39 1.39 9.59
C SER A 101 8.27 0.02 10.26
N GLN A 102 7.08 -0.37 10.72
CA GLN A 102 6.83 -1.70 11.27
C GLN A 102 6.82 -2.76 10.18
N ALA A 103 6.19 -2.49 9.03
CA ALA A 103 6.13 -3.40 7.89
C ALA A 103 7.53 -3.80 7.40
N LEU A 104 8.46 -2.85 7.32
CA LEU A 104 9.86 -3.11 6.94
C LEU A 104 10.61 -4.05 7.89
N LYS A 105 10.10 -4.28 9.11
CA LYS A 105 10.71 -5.20 10.08
C LYS A 105 10.22 -6.64 9.93
N PHE A 106 9.23 -6.90 9.06
CA PHE A 106 8.73 -8.25 8.86
C PHE A 106 9.80 -9.17 8.24
N PRO A 107 9.76 -10.49 8.52
CA PRO A 107 10.71 -11.46 7.97
C PRO A 107 10.85 -11.41 6.45
N TYR A 108 9.78 -10.99 5.74
CA TYR A 108 9.78 -10.80 4.30
C TYR A 108 10.91 -9.91 3.78
N PHE A 109 11.31 -8.88 4.56
CA PHE A 109 12.39 -7.95 4.20
C PHE A 109 13.74 -8.29 4.86
N GLN A 110 13.82 -9.36 5.65
CA GLN A 110 15.05 -9.75 6.35
C GLN A 110 15.90 -10.73 5.55
N VAL A 111 15.45 -11.14 4.37
CA VAL A 111 16.25 -11.92 3.44
C VAL A 111 17.37 -10.99 2.96
N GLY A 112 18.63 -11.30 3.27
CA GLY A 112 19.81 -10.46 3.01
C GLY A 112 20.15 -10.21 1.53
N GLN A 113 19.14 -10.11 0.67
CA GLN A 113 19.25 -9.69 -0.72
C GLN A 113 19.47 -8.18 -0.74
N ILE A 114 20.70 -7.77 -1.01
CA ILE A 114 21.00 -6.37 -1.35
C ILE A 114 20.40 -6.12 -2.73
N LEU A 115 19.20 -5.56 -2.78
CA LEU A 115 18.59 -5.11 -4.02
C LEU A 115 19.17 -3.73 -4.37
N GLY A 116 20.18 -3.74 -5.25
CA GLY A 116 20.85 -2.56 -5.76
C GLY A 116 22.38 -2.62 -5.59
N PRO A 117 23.14 -1.73 -6.25
CA PRO A 117 24.55 -1.57 -5.94
C PRO A 117 24.70 -1.24 -4.43
N PRO A 118 25.80 -1.65 -3.77
CA PRO A 118 26.02 -1.37 -2.36
C PRO A 118 25.80 0.11 -2.08
N LEU A 119 25.11 0.46 -1.01
CA LEU A 119 24.95 1.85 -0.58
C LEU A 119 26.32 2.43 -0.24
N GLN A 120 27.01 2.98 -1.24
CA GLN A 120 28.07 3.96 -1.05
C GLN A 120 27.41 5.33 -0.90
N CYS A 121 26.63 5.49 0.17
CA CYS A 121 26.14 6.78 0.58
C CYS A 121 26.25 6.84 2.11
N MET A 122 26.81 7.95 2.60
CA MET A 122 27.18 8.23 4.00
C MET A 122 28.63 7.91 4.38
N ASN A 123 29.57 8.45 3.61
CA ASN A 123 30.85 8.85 4.20
C ASN A 123 31.42 10.12 3.54
N GLN A 124 30.62 11.19 3.47
CA GLN A 124 31.15 12.54 3.25
C GLN A 124 30.38 13.54 4.11
N LYS A 125 31.00 14.00 5.20
CA LYS A 125 30.65 15.27 5.83
C LYS A 125 31.04 16.37 4.85
N GLN A 126 30.08 17.02 4.19
CA GLN A 126 30.32 18.33 3.57
C GLN A 126 29.20 19.31 3.95
N PRO A 127 29.52 20.57 4.31
CA PRO A 127 28.52 21.53 4.76
C PRO A 127 27.74 22.12 3.59
N TYR A 128 26.43 22.20 3.79
CA TYR A 128 25.42 22.74 2.89
C TYR A 128 25.50 24.27 2.85
N SER A 129 26.25 24.86 1.90
CA SER A 129 26.26 26.33 1.75
C SER A 129 26.42 26.88 0.33
N LYS A 130 26.30 26.09 -0.75
CA LYS A 130 26.56 26.59 -2.12
C LYS A 130 25.45 26.40 -3.17
N LEU A 131 24.19 26.15 -2.79
CA LEU A 131 23.11 25.96 -3.78
C LEU A 131 22.23 27.19 -4.05
N ILE A 132 22.54 28.36 -3.48
CA ILE A 132 21.83 29.60 -3.81
C ILE A 132 22.71 30.42 -4.75
N GLU A 133 22.55 30.21 -6.05
CA GLU A 133 22.63 31.22 -7.12
C GLU A 133 22.86 30.54 -8.47
N ARG A 134 21.77 30.14 -9.14
CA ARG A 134 21.69 30.17 -10.61
C ARG A 134 20.24 30.46 -11.01
N LYS A 135 19.91 31.74 -11.17
CA LYS A 135 18.71 32.16 -11.91
C LYS A 135 18.94 31.83 -13.40
N PRO A 136 17.99 31.19 -14.11
CA PRO A 136 18.11 31.00 -15.55
C PRO A 136 17.84 32.31 -16.29
N SER A 137 18.74 32.70 -17.20
CA SER A 137 18.58 33.84 -18.11
C SER A 137 17.76 33.44 -19.34
N LEU A 138 16.72 34.22 -19.69
CA LEU A 138 15.97 34.05 -20.94
C LEU A 138 16.81 34.47 -22.17
N PRO A 139 16.68 33.78 -23.32
CA PRO A 139 17.33 34.17 -24.57
C PRO A 139 16.67 35.40 -25.20
N LYS A 140 17.48 36.29 -25.78
CA LYS A 140 17.04 37.51 -26.48
C LYS A 140 16.51 37.17 -27.88
N LEU A 141 15.40 37.80 -28.27
CA LEU A 141 14.88 37.81 -29.64
C LEU A 141 15.73 38.73 -30.52
N GLU A 142 16.29 38.21 -31.60
CA GLU A 142 16.94 39.02 -32.64
C GLU A 142 15.87 39.62 -33.56
N HIS A 143 16.00 40.93 -33.81
CA HIS A 143 15.21 41.66 -34.78
C HIS A 143 15.70 41.33 -36.19
N ILE A 144 14.80 40.85 -37.05
CA ILE A 144 15.04 40.75 -38.49
C ILE A 144 14.56 42.07 -39.11
N SER A 145 15.48 42.67 -39.90
CA SER A 145 15.41 43.97 -40.59
C SER A 145 14.15 44.19 -41.43
#